data_AF-A0A4W5NYW4-F1
#
_entry.id   AF-A0A4W5NYW4-F1
#
_cell.length_a   1.000
_cell.length_b   1.000
_cell.length_c   1.000
_cell.angle_alpha   90.00
_cell.angle_beta   90.00
_cell.angle_gamma   90.00
#
_symmetry.space_group_name_H-M   'P 1'
#
loop_
_entity.id
_entity.type
_entity.pdbx_description
1 polymer ?
#
loop_
_entity_poly.entity_id
_entity_poly.type
_entity_poly.pdbx_seq_one_letter_code
_entity_poly.pdbx_strand_id
1 'polypeptide(L)'
;APWLAFPENFGKEDPKWEFPRKNLVLGKTLGEGEFGKVVKATAFRLKGKAGYTTVAVKMLKDQASHSELRDLLSEFTLLKQVNHPHVIKMYGACSQDGPMYLIVEYAKYGSLRNFLRESRKVGPSYMSGNDANRNSSYLENPDERALTMGDLISFTWQISRGMQYLAEMKLVHRDLAARNVLVAEGRKMKISDFGLSRDVYEEDSYVKRSKGRIPVKWMAIESLFDHIYTTQSDVWSFGVLLWEIVTLGGNPYPGIAPERLFNLLKTGYRMEKPENCTEEMYNLMLRCWKQESNKRPIFVDISKELEKMMVKNRDYLDLAASTPADALLYDDALSEEDTPLVDSNNAPLPRTIPSTWIENKLYGMSYPNWPEKSPVLLNRLDATNPVFTRYANDSVYANWMALPSPAKIVDKLDS
;
A
#
# COMPACT_ATOMS: atom_id res chain seq x y z
N ALA A 1 -13.74 -20.06 29.21
CA ALA A 1 -15.16 -19.86 28.89
C ALA A 1 -15.47 -20.65 27.62
N PRO A 2 -16.61 -21.34 27.51
CA PRO A 2 -16.89 -22.16 26.35
C PRO A 2 -17.02 -21.27 25.13
N TRP A 3 -16.27 -21.65 24.11
CA TRP A 3 -16.16 -21.11 22.76
C TRP A 3 -17.43 -20.36 22.32
N LEU A 4 -17.26 -19.07 21.99
CA LEU A 4 -18.29 -18.26 21.35
C LEU A 4 -18.77 -19.01 20.11
N ALA A 5 -19.98 -19.55 20.17
CA ALA A 5 -20.59 -20.28 19.07
C ALA A 5 -20.65 -19.36 17.84
N PHE A 6 -20.13 -19.85 16.72
CA PHE A 6 -20.23 -19.17 15.43
C PHE A 6 -21.72 -18.98 15.08
N PRO A 7 -22.16 -17.81 14.60
CA PRO A 7 -23.50 -17.66 14.07
C PRO A 7 -23.72 -18.67 12.93
N GLU A 8 -24.89 -19.31 12.91
CA GLU A 8 -25.22 -20.51 12.11
C GLU A 8 -25.01 -20.38 10.58
N ASN A 9 -24.78 -19.17 10.05
CA ASN A 9 -24.47 -18.92 8.64
C ASN A 9 -22.99 -18.69 8.30
N PHE A 10 -22.08 -18.64 9.28
CA PHE A 10 -20.63 -18.54 9.06
C PHE A 10 -19.90 -19.90 9.08
N GLY A 11 -20.63 -21.00 9.28
CA GLY A 11 -20.10 -22.34 9.53
C GLY A 11 -19.77 -23.20 8.31
N LYS A 12 -19.88 -22.69 7.08
CA LYS A 12 -19.39 -23.44 5.91
C LYS A 12 -17.92 -23.12 5.69
N GLU A 13 -17.09 -24.15 5.86
CA GLU A 13 -15.69 -24.13 5.45
C GLU A 13 -15.58 -23.56 4.04
N ASP A 14 -14.64 -22.64 3.84
CA ASP A 14 -14.25 -22.17 2.52
C ASP A 14 -12.87 -22.75 2.21
N PRO A 15 -12.80 -23.92 1.53
CA PRO A 15 -11.55 -24.66 1.35
C PRO A 15 -10.45 -23.85 0.64
N LYS A 16 -10.84 -22.80 -0.10
CA LYS A 16 -9.90 -21.89 -0.77
C LYS A 16 -9.07 -21.07 0.22
N TRP A 17 -9.64 -20.76 1.39
CA TRP A 17 -9.05 -19.88 2.38
C TRP A 17 -8.67 -20.60 3.68
N GLU A 18 -9.20 -21.79 3.94
CA GLU A 18 -8.81 -22.57 5.11
C GLU A 18 -7.33 -22.98 5.05
N PHE A 19 -6.63 -22.82 6.17
CA PHE A 19 -5.22 -23.16 6.31
C PHE A 19 -5.02 -24.18 7.44
N PRO A 20 -4.29 -25.29 7.21
CA PRO A 20 -4.07 -26.30 8.24
C PRO A 20 -3.34 -25.72 9.46
N ARG A 21 -4.01 -25.69 10.62
CA ARG A 21 -3.47 -25.12 11.87
C ARG A 21 -2.11 -25.73 12.27
N LYS A 22 -1.90 -27.02 12.02
CA LYS A 22 -0.63 -27.74 12.26
C LYS A 22 0.57 -27.19 11.46
N ASN A 23 0.31 -26.47 10.37
CA ASN A 23 1.35 -25.85 9.53
C ASN A 23 1.61 -24.39 9.93
N LEU A 24 0.98 -23.89 10.99
CA LEU A 24 1.12 -22.51 11.47
C LEU A 24 1.82 -22.50 12.83
N VAL A 25 2.97 -21.84 12.92
CA VAL A 25 3.72 -21.66 14.17
C VAL A 25 3.62 -20.19 14.59
N LEU A 26 2.92 -19.92 15.69
CA LEU A 26 2.79 -18.58 16.26
C LEU A 26 4.08 -18.18 16.99
N GLY A 27 4.46 -16.91 16.86
CA GLY A 27 5.63 -16.32 17.50
C GLY A 27 5.27 -15.11 18.35
N LYS A 28 6.15 -14.10 18.36
CA LYS A 28 6.00 -12.91 19.22
C LYS A 28 4.77 -12.08 18.86
N THR A 29 4.15 -11.46 19.87
CA THR A 29 3.13 -10.44 19.69
C THR A 29 3.72 -9.22 18.97
N LEU A 30 3.03 -8.75 17.93
CA LEU A 30 3.36 -7.54 17.17
C LEU A 30 2.55 -6.34 17.67
N GLY A 31 1.32 -6.57 18.11
CA GLY A 31 0.45 -5.56 18.69
C GLY A 31 -0.79 -6.20 19.32
N GLU A 32 -1.34 -5.52 20.31
CA GLU A 32 -2.59 -5.89 20.96
C GLU A 32 -3.38 -4.61 21.26
N GLY A 33 -4.67 -4.62 20.95
CA GLY A 33 -5.49 -3.41 21.06
C GLY A 33 -6.99 -3.70 21.03
N GLU A 34 -7.77 -2.67 20.69
CA GLU A 34 -9.23 -2.75 20.59
C GLU A 34 -9.70 -3.72 19.49
N PHE A 35 -8.84 -3.98 18.49
CA PHE A 35 -9.16 -4.81 17.32
C PHE A 35 -8.63 -6.25 17.44
N GLY A 36 -8.34 -6.70 18.66
CA GLY A 36 -7.78 -8.02 18.94
C GLY A 36 -6.26 -8.02 19.13
N LYS A 37 -5.65 -9.17 18.88
CA LYS A 37 -4.23 -9.46 19.05
C LYS A 37 -3.62 -9.86 17.71
N VAL A 38 -2.47 -9.30 17.38
CA VAL A 38 -1.70 -9.63 16.18
C VAL A 38 -0.34 -10.18 16.59
N VAL A 39 0.01 -11.36 16.07
CA VAL A 39 1.29 -12.01 16.33
C VAL A 39 2.04 -12.25 15.02
N LYS A 40 3.37 -12.27 15.09
CA LYS A 40 4.22 -12.77 13.99
C LYS A 40 4.09 -14.29 13.98
N ALA A 41 4.03 -14.91 12.81
CA ALA A 41 3.99 -16.36 12.69
C ALA A 41 4.77 -16.84 11.47
N THR A 42 4.99 -18.14 11.43
CA THR A 42 5.61 -18.84 10.31
C THR A 42 4.63 -19.88 9.77
N ALA A 43 4.30 -19.78 8.48
CA ALA A 43 3.37 -20.68 7.80
C ALA A 43 4.13 -21.60 6.84
N PHE A 44 3.98 -22.91 7.00
CA PHE A 44 4.58 -23.92 6.12
C PHE A 44 3.66 -24.24 4.94
N ARG A 45 4.23 -24.32 3.73
CA ARG A 45 3.48 -24.63 2.49
C ARG A 45 2.34 -23.66 2.15
N LEU A 46 2.49 -22.39 2.55
CA LEU A 46 1.46 -21.37 2.33
C LEU A 46 1.20 -21.15 0.83
N LYS A 47 -0.07 -21.28 0.40
CA LYS A 47 -0.49 -21.17 -1.01
C LYS A 47 0.34 -22.05 -1.97
N GLY A 48 0.72 -23.25 -1.53
CA GLY A 48 1.47 -24.21 -2.34
C GLY A 48 2.95 -23.90 -2.52
N LYS A 49 3.47 -22.81 -1.95
CA LYS A 49 4.90 -22.48 -2.00
C LYS A 49 5.70 -23.39 -1.07
N ALA A 50 6.78 -24.00 -1.57
CA ALA A 50 7.67 -24.80 -0.74
C ALA A 50 8.32 -23.95 0.37
N GLY A 51 8.57 -24.58 1.53
CA GLY A 51 9.23 -23.94 2.66
C GLY A 51 8.31 -23.12 3.56
N TYR A 52 8.93 -22.20 4.29
CA TYR A 52 8.28 -21.37 5.31
C TYR A 52 8.10 -19.94 4.82
N THR A 53 6.93 -19.37 5.08
CA THR A 53 6.63 -17.95 4.82
C THR A 53 6.37 -17.23 6.14
N THR A 54 7.01 -16.08 6.33
CA THR A 54 6.71 -15.21 7.47
C THR A 54 5.38 -14.49 7.23
N VAL A 55 4.47 -14.56 8.20
CA VAL A 55 3.12 -13.97 8.13
C VAL A 55 2.78 -13.25 9.44
N ALA A 56 1.71 -12.45 9.41
CA ALA A 56 1.06 -11.97 10.61
C ALA A 56 -0.26 -12.72 10.81
N VAL A 57 -0.62 -12.98 12.07
CA VAL A 57 -1.87 -13.65 12.43
C VAL A 57 -2.66 -12.73 13.35
N LYS A 58 -3.84 -12.31 12.90
CA LYS A 58 -4.81 -11.57 13.71
C LYS A 58 -5.78 -12.57 14.35
N MET A 59 -6.02 -12.40 15.64
CA MET A 59 -6.85 -13.27 16.46
C MET A 59 -7.55 -12.48 17.56
N LEU A 60 -8.57 -13.08 18.17
CA LEU A 60 -9.23 -12.51 19.33
C LEU A 60 -8.34 -12.58 20.58
N LYS A 61 -8.60 -11.68 21.54
CA LYS A 61 -8.07 -11.77 22.91
C LYS A 61 -8.91 -12.77 23.72
N ASP A 62 -8.39 -13.23 24.85
CA ASP A 62 -9.04 -14.25 25.70
C ASP A 62 -10.44 -13.82 26.18
N GLN A 63 -10.63 -12.52 26.39
CA GLN A 63 -11.87 -11.87 26.87
C GLN A 63 -12.57 -11.04 25.78
N ALA A 64 -12.44 -11.45 24.52
CA ALA A 64 -13.03 -10.72 23.40
C ALA A 64 -14.57 -10.70 23.45
N SER A 65 -15.13 -9.56 23.09
CA SER A 65 -16.55 -9.32 22.93
C SER A 65 -17.11 -9.92 21.63
N HIS A 66 -18.42 -10.14 21.58
CA HIS A 66 -19.11 -10.55 20.35
C HIS A 66 -18.96 -9.51 19.21
N SER A 67 -18.77 -8.23 19.53
CA SER A 67 -18.46 -7.21 18.52
C SER A 67 -17.08 -7.42 17.90
N GLU A 68 -16.05 -7.70 18.69
CA GLU A 68 -14.71 -7.96 18.17
C GLU A 68 -14.67 -9.21 17.26
N LEU A 69 -15.45 -10.25 17.59
CA LEU A 69 -15.62 -11.41 16.71
C LEU A 69 -16.29 -11.04 15.38
N ARG A 70 -17.35 -10.24 15.41
CA ARG A 70 -18.01 -9.76 14.18
C ARG A 70 -17.06 -8.91 13.33
N ASP A 71 -16.32 -8.01 13.94
CA ASP A 71 -15.36 -7.16 13.23
C ASP A 71 -14.27 -8.01 12.54
N LEU A 72 -13.77 -9.07 13.21
CA LEU A 72 -12.82 -10.02 12.62
C LEU A 72 -13.42 -10.83 11.45
N LEU A 73 -14.68 -11.27 11.58
CA LEU A 73 -15.40 -11.99 10.52
C LEU A 73 -15.71 -11.09 9.31
N SER A 74 -16.08 -9.84 9.57
CA SER A 74 -16.28 -8.81 8.53
C SER A 74 -14.98 -8.55 7.78
N GLU A 75 -13.86 -8.40 8.49
CA GLU A 75 -12.54 -8.24 7.89
C GLU A 75 -12.15 -9.48 7.06
N PHE A 76 -12.36 -10.70 7.56
CA PHE A 76 -12.15 -11.92 6.80
C PHE A 76 -12.95 -11.94 5.50
N THR A 77 -14.24 -11.61 5.57
CA THR A 77 -15.14 -11.62 4.40
C THR A 77 -14.73 -10.60 3.35
N LEU A 78 -14.38 -9.39 3.78
CA LEU A 78 -13.92 -8.32 2.89
C LEU A 78 -12.60 -8.69 2.24
N LEU A 79 -11.62 -9.18 3.01
CA LEU A 79 -10.29 -9.53 2.51
C LEU A 79 -10.29 -10.69 1.51
N LYS A 80 -11.37 -11.48 1.41
CA LYS A 80 -11.53 -12.48 0.33
C LYS A 80 -11.73 -11.84 -1.05
N GLN A 81 -12.28 -10.63 -1.09
CA GLN A 81 -12.75 -9.98 -2.31
C GLN A 81 -11.75 -8.95 -2.84
N VAL A 82 -10.79 -8.52 -2.01
CA VAL A 82 -9.80 -7.50 -2.35
C VAL A 82 -8.42 -8.08 -2.65
N ASN A 83 -7.76 -7.54 -3.67
CA ASN A 83 -6.39 -7.87 -4.01
C ASN A 83 -5.72 -6.70 -4.74
N HIS A 84 -4.91 -5.93 -4.02
CA HIS A 84 -4.21 -4.76 -4.56
C HIS A 84 -2.85 -4.59 -3.87
N PRO A 85 -1.79 -4.11 -4.56
CA PRO A 85 -0.46 -3.96 -3.99
C PRO A 85 -0.41 -3.11 -2.70
N HIS A 86 -1.33 -2.15 -2.56
CA HIS A 86 -1.43 -1.23 -1.43
C HIS A 86 -2.58 -1.54 -0.45
N VAL A 87 -3.15 -2.74 -0.52
CA VAL A 87 -4.07 -3.28 0.47
C VAL A 87 -3.41 -4.51 1.10
N ILE A 88 -3.56 -4.69 2.42
CA ILE A 88 -2.96 -5.83 3.11
C ILE A 88 -3.48 -7.14 2.51
N LYS A 89 -2.58 -8.03 2.14
CA LYS A 89 -2.97 -9.28 1.49
C LYS A 89 -3.35 -10.33 2.54
N MET A 90 -4.53 -10.93 2.39
CA MET A 90 -4.88 -12.14 3.12
C MET A 90 -4.33 -13.37 2.40
N TYR A 91 -3.75 -14.28 3.18
CA TYR A 91 -3.31 -15.58 2.69
C TYR A 91 -4.28 -16.70 3.06
N GLY A 92 -4.96 -16.61 4.20
CA GLY A 92 -5.95 -17.60 4.59
C GLY A 92 -6.47 -17.38 6.00
N ALA A 93 -7.19 -18.36 6.51
CA ALA A 93 -7.66 -18.38 7.89
C ALA A 93 -7.62 -19.80 8.45
N CYS A 94 -7.51 -19.93 9.77
CA CYS A 94 -7.88 -21.16 10.47
C CYS A 94 -9.22 -20.88 11.15
N SER A 95 -10.30 -21.42 10.61
CA SER A 95 -11.66 -21.22 11.11
C SER A 95 -12.21 -22.42 11.88
N GLN A 96 -11.63 -23.61 11.66
CA GLN A 96 -12.09 -24.86 12.26
C GLN A 96 -11.23 -25.29 13.46
N ASP A 97 -11.81 -26.12 14.34
CA ASP A 97 -11.13 -26.84 15.43
C ASP A 97 -10.22 -25.94 16.30
N GLY A 98 -10.71 -24.77 16.69
CA GLY A 98 -9.99 -23.86 17.59
C GLY A 98 -10.32 -22.38 17.35
N PRO A 99 -9.53 -21.46 17.91
CA PRO A 99 -9.74 -20.03 17.74
C PRO A 99 -9.57 -19.60 16.28
N MET A 100 -10.37 -18.62 15.87
CA MET A 100 -10.27 -18.04 14.53
C MET A 100 -8.95 -17.29 14.38
N TYR A 101 -8.16 -17.69 13.38
CA TYR A 101 -6.92 -17.03 12.99
C TYR A 101 -7.06 -16.47 11.58
N LEU A 102 -6.81 -15.19 11.41
CA LEU A 102 -6.72 -14.54 10.11
C LEU A 102 -5.24 -14.37 9.74
N ILE A 103 -4.80 -15.05 8.68
CA ILE A 103 -3.41 -15.09 8.24
C ILE A 103 -3.22 -14.06 7.11
N VAL A 104 -2.41 -13.05 7.38
CA VAL A 104 -2.18 -11.91 6.47
C VAL A 104 -0.69 -11.67 6.23
N GLU A 105 -0.42 -10.84 5.22
CA GLU A 105 0.92 -10.33 4.90
C GLU A 105 1.60 -9.71 6.13
N TYR A 106 2.88 -10.04 6.33
CA TYR A 106 3.68 -9.46 7.39
C TYR A 106 4.31 -8.14 6.93
N ALA A 107 3.91 -7.03 7.56
CA ALA A 107 4.51 -5.72 7.34
C ALA A 107 5.68 -5.49 8.31
N LYS A 108 6.92 -5.61 7.79
CA LYS A 108 8.17 -5.57 8.57
C LYS A 108 8.28 -4.37 9.51
N TYR A 109 7.84 -3.19 9.07
CA TYR A 109 8.04 -1.93 9.79
C TYR A 109 6.83 -1.50 10.64
N GLY A 110 5.80 -2.34 10.75
CA GLY A 110 4.63 -2.07 11.57
C GLY A 110 3.74 -0.95 11.00
N SER A 111 3.08 -0.18 11.88
CA SER A 111 2.18 0.90 11.45
C SER A 111 2.92 2.13 10.96
N LEU A 112 2.35 2.80 9.96
CA LEU A 112 2.87 4.03 9.37
C LEU A 112 3.04 5.12 10.43
N ARG A 113 2.11 5.25 11.37
CA ARG A 113 2.24 6.21 12.48
C ARG A 113 3.51 5.99 13.30
N ASN A 114 3.82 4.74 13.66
CA ASN A 114 5.02 4.44 14.44
C ASN A 114 6.28 4.63 13.59
N PHE A 115 6.25 4.15 12.35
CA PHE A 115 7.35 4.33 11.39
C PHE A 115 7.73 5.81 11.21
N LEU A 116 6.73 6.68 10.98
CA LEU A 116 6.94 8.12 10.86
C LEU A 116 7.50 8.74 12.15
N ARG A 117 6.97 8.37 13.32
CA ARG A 117 7.47 8.91 14.61
C ARG A 117 8.88 8.47 14.93
N GLU A 118 9.28 7.27 14.50
CA GLU A 118 10.65 6.79 14.64
C GLU A 118 11.63 7.57 13.75
N SER A 119 11.21 8.01 12.56
CA SER A 119 12.05 8.85 11.69
C SER A 119 12.42 10.21 12.30
N ARG A 120 11.58 10.76 13.19
CA ARG A 120 11.87 12.02 13.92
C ARG A 120 13.16 11.95 14.73
N LYS A 121 13.53 10.75 15.21
CA LYS A 121 14.73 10.52 16.03
C LYS A 121 16.03 10.53 15.21
N VAL A 122 15.91 10.45 13.89
CA VAL A 122 17.03 10.42 12.92
C VAL A 122 17.19 11.78 12.24
N GLY A 123 16.43 12.80 12.68
CA GLY A 123 16.51 14.17 12.16
C GLY A 123 17.94 14.73 12.19
N PRO A 124 18.22 15.73 11.34
CA PRO A 124 19.58 16.17 11.11
C PRO A 124 20.28 16.62 12.41
N SER A 125 21.53 16.20 12.56
CA SER A 125 22.42 16.39 13.70
C SER A 125 22.66 17.85 14.16
N TYR A 126 21.99 18.84 13.55
CA TYR A 126 22.09 20.25 13.92
C TYR A 126 20.95 20.75 14.84
N MET A 127 19.95 19.91 15.16
CA MET A 127 18.79 20.32 15.98
C MET A 127 18.67 19.59 17.34
N SER A 128 19.59 18.69 17.70
CA SER A 128 19.64 18.07 19.04
C SER A 128 20.89 18.50 19.78
N GLY A 129 20.79 19.65 20.46
CA GLY A 129 21.66 19.96 21.58
C GLY A 129 21.32 19.04 22.76
N ASN A 130 22.34 18.31 23.20
CA ASN A 130 22.48 17.57 24.46
C ASN A 130 21.46 16.48 24.83
N ASP A 131 22.05 15.33 25.18
CA ASP A 131 21.55 14.29 26.09
C ASP A 131 20.37 13.41 25.66
N ALA A 132 20.70 12.27 25.03
CA ALA A 132 20.06 10.99 25.37
C ALA A 132 20.85 9.78 24.81
N ASN A 133 21.75 9.25 25.64
CA ASN A 133 22.00 7.83 25.86
C ASN A 133 21.64 6.86 24.70
N ARG A 134 22.59 6.66 23.78
CA ARG A 134 22.51 5.68 22.68
C ARG A 134 22.69 4.25 23.17
N ASN A 135 21.72 3.72 23.92
CA ASN A 135 21.60 2.29 24.17
C ASN A 135 20.28 1.77 23.59
N SER A 136 20.25 1.54 22.28
CA SER A 136 19.25 0.66 21.66
C SER A 136 19.92 -0.13 20.54
N SER A 137 20.31 -1.35 20.90
CA SER A 137 21.02 -2.35 20.09
C SER A 137 20.13 -3.00 19.02
N TYR A 138 19.35 -2.22 18.28
CA TYR A 138 18.41 -2.71 17.24
C TYR A 138 18.49 -1.95 15.91
N LEU A 139 19.56 -1.18 15.64
CA LEU A 139 19.62 -0.30 14.47
C LEU A 139 20.54 -0.87 13.38
N GLU A 140 19.96 -1.66 12.48
CA GLU A 140 20.50 -1.81 11.11
C GLU A 140 20.18 -0.51 10.35
N ASN A 141 21.24 0.25 10.01
CA ASN A 141 21.30 1.38 9.07
C ASN A 141 20.45 2.64 9.35
N PRO A 142 21.07 3.72 9.89
CA PRO A 142 20.46 5.05 10.04
C PRO A 142 19.90 5.63 8.73
N ASP A 143 20.51 5.31 7.59
CA ASP A 143 20.11 5.81 6.26
C ASP A 143 18.75 5.27 5.78
N GLU A 144 18.28 4.13 6.29
CA GLU A 144 16.96 3.59 5.90
C GLU A 144 15.77 4.38 6.46
N ARG A 145 16.01 5.27 7.44
CA ARG A 145 14.96 5.95 8.22
C ARG A 145 14.90 7.47 8.02
N ALA A 146 15.86 8.07 7.34
CA ALA A 146 15.74 9.46 6.91
C ALA A 146 14.61 9.56 5.86
N LEU A 147 13.62 10.42 6.11
CA LEU A 147 12.49 10.60 5.21
C LEU A 147 12.57 11.97 4.55
N THR A 148 12.57 11.97 3.22
CA THR A 148 12.45 13.18 2.40
C THR A 148 10.99 13.50 2.13
N MET A 149 10.70 14.72 1.68
CA MET A 149 9.37 15.05 1.17
C MET A 149 8.95 14.13 0.01
N GLY A 150 9.90 13.71 -0.83
CA GLY A 150 9.65 12.74 -1.91
C GLY A 150 9.14 11.39 -1.39
N ASP A 151 9.68 10.90 -0.27
CA ASP A 151 9.18 9.68 0.39
C ASP A 151 7.77 9.88 0.93
N LEU A 152 7.48 11.03 1.56
CA LEU A 152 6.16 11.33 2.09
C LEU A 152 5.11 11.41 0.98
N ILE A 153 5.41 12.10 -0.12
CA ILE A 153 4.52 12.14 -1.30
C ILE A 153 4.34 10.72 -1.85
N SER A 154 5.41 9.91 -1.94
CA SER A 154 5.29 8.51 -2.37
C SER A 154 4.36 7.70 -1.47
N PHE A 155 4.45 7.85 -0.14
CA PHE A 155 3.56 7.15 0.78
C PHE A 155 2.10 7.55 0.56
N THR A 156 1.83 8.85 0.43
CA THR A 156 0.48 9.35 0.19
C THR A 156 -0.09 8.84 -1.14
N TRP A 157 0.72 8.80 -2.20
CA TRP A 157 0.34 8.28 -3.51
C TRP A 157 0.03 6.77 -3.46
N GLN A 158 0.87 5.98 -2.77
CA GLN A 158 0.62 4.55 -2.61
C GLN A 158 -0.72 4.29 -1.91
N ILE A 159 -1.01 5.05 -0.85
CA ILE A 159 -2.28 4.93 -0.12
C ILE A 159 -3.45 5.41 -0.98
N SER A 160 -3.31 6.51 -1.72
CA SER A 160 -4.38 7.01 -2.60
C SER A 160 -4.74 5.98 -3.68
N ARG A 161 -3.75 5.27 -4.25
CA ARG A 161 -3.98 4.17 -5.20
C ARG A 161 -4.71 2.99 -4.56
N GLY A 162 -4.38 2.65 -3.31
CA GLY A 162 -5.11 1.64 -2.55
C GLY A 162 -6.57 2.05 -2.28
N MET A 163 -6.80 3.30 -1.89
CA MET A 163 -8.16 3.82 -1.66
C MET A 163 -8.97 4.01 -2.95
N GLN A 164 -8.31 4.35 -4.06
CA GLN A 164 -8.93 4.35 -5.39
C GLN A 164 -9.50 2.96 -5.71
N TYR A 165 -8.68 1.92 -5.55
CA TYR A 165 -9.11 0.54 -5.76
C TYR A 165 -10.28 0.16 -4.85
N LEU A 166 -10.23 0.50 -3.55
CA LEU A 166 -11.34 0.21 -2.63
C LEU A 166 -12.64 0.93 -3.03
N ALA A 167 -12.55 2.18 -3.49
CA ALA A 167 -13.69 2.92 -4.00
C ALA A 167 -14.30 2.29 -5.27
N GLU A 168 -13.46 1.80 -6.19
CA GLU A 168 -13.89 1.06 -7.38
C GLU A 168 -14.60 -0.26 -7.02
N MET A 169 -14.09 -0.93 -5.97
CA MET A 169 -14.72 -2.10 -5.36
C MET A 169 -15.95 -1.77 -4.50
N LYS A 170 -16.38 -0.50 -4.46
CA LYS A 170 -17.54 -0.02 -3.68
C LYS A 170 -17.42 -0.29 -2.19
N LEU A 171 -16.20 -0.22 -1.66
CA LEU A 171 -15.89 -0.38 -0.25
C LEU A 171 -15.57 0.97 0.40
N VAL A 172 -16.19 1.23 1.55
CA VAL A 172 -15.88 2.36 2.44
C VAL A 172 -15.10 1.85 3.63
N HIS A 173 -13.93 2.43 3.89
CA HIS A 173 -13.01 2.01 4.95
C HIS A 173 -13.45 2.50 6.34
N ARG A 174 -13.94 3.74 6.46
CA ARG A 174 -14.50 4.36 7.69
C ARG A 174 -13.54 4.63 8.85
N ASP A 175 -12.38 3.97 8.86
CA ASP A 175 -11.29 4.19 9.85
C ASP A 175 -9.92 4.37 9.19
N LEU A 176 -9.86 5.15 8.10
CA LEU A 176 -8.59 5.44 7.43
C LEU A 176 -7.75 6.41 8.28
N ALA A 177 -6.61 5.94 8.77
CA ALA A 177 -5.68 6.71 9.61
C ALA A 177 -4.27 6.11 9.56
N ALA A 178 -3.25 6.87 9.98
CA ALA A 178 -1.86 6.39 9.90
C ALA A 178 -1.58 5.16 10.79
N ARG A 179 -2.41 4.93 11.82
CA ARG A 179 -2.36 3.72 12.66
C ARG A 179 -2.82 2.45 11.92
N ASN A 180 -3.67 2.61 10.90
CA ASN A 180 -4.30 1.52 10.14
C ASN A 180 -3.67 1.34 8.74
N VAL A 181 -2.58 2.07 8.46
CA VAL A 181 -1.70 1.80 7.32
C VAL A 181 -0.46 1.10 7.86
N LEU A 182 -0.07 -0.02 7.25
CA LEU A 182 1.13 -0.78 7.57
C LEU A 182 2.24 -0.50 6.55
N VAL A 183 3.49 -0.61 6.99
CA VAL A 183 4.68 -0.40 6.17
C VAL A 183 5.40 -1.74 5.98
N ALA A 184 5.24 -2.30 4.78
CA ALA A 184 5.87 -3.55 4.38
C ALA A 184 7.31 -3.35 3.90
N GLU A 185 7.98 -4.46 3.59
CA GLU A 185 9.32 -4.46 3.01
C GLU A 185 9.40 -3.56 1.75
N GLY A 186 10.53 -2.86 1.58
CA GLY A 186 10.67 -1.85 0.53
C GLY A 186 9.85 -0.57 0.73
N ARG A 187 9.44 -0.26 1.98
CA ARG A 187 8.64 0.91 2.37
C ARG A 187 7.32 1.00 1.58
N LYS A 188 6.68 -0.16 1.37
CA LYS A 188 5.39 -0.26 0.67
C LYS A 188 4.23 -0.06 1.63
N MET A 189 3.33 0.87 1.32
CA MET A 189 2.15 1.15 2.13
C MET A 189 1.08 0.08 1.91
N LYS A 190 0.48 -0.40 3.00
CA LYS A 190 -0.58 -1.41 3.01
C LYS A 190 -1.73 -0.94 3.88
N ILE A 191 -2.86 -0.59 3.25
CA ILE A 191 -4.10 -0.28 3.98
C ILE A 191 -4.57 -1.55 4.68
N SER A 192 -4.92 -1.44 5.97
CA SER A 192 -5.25 -2.56 6.85
C SER A 192 -6.37 -2.16 7.82
N ASP A 193 -6.80 -3.12 8.64
CA ASP A 193 -7.83 -2.97 9.66
C ASP A 193 -9.22 -2.65 9.09
N PHE A 194 -9.75 -3.61 8.34
CA PHE A 194 -11.06 -3.50 7.69
C PHE A 194 -12.25 -3.87 8.59
N GLY A 195 -12.04 -3.96 9.91
CA GLY A 195 -13.07 -4.39 10.87
C GLY A 195 -14.31 -3.49 10.90
N LEU A 196 -14.19 -2.23 10.45
CA LEU A 196 -15.29 -1.27 10.37
C LEU A 196 -15.80 -1.02 8.94
N SER A 197 -15.14 -1.61 7.94
CA SER A 197 -15.41 -1.37 6.52
C SER A 197 -16.72 -1.97 6.04
N ARG A 198 -17.32 -1.39 4.99
CA ARG A 198 -18.64 -1.77 4.46
C ARG A 198 -18.75 -1.62 2.94
N ASP A 199 -19.65 -2.38 2.34
CA ASP A 199 -20.13 -2.14 0.97
C ASP A 199 -21.05 -0.91 0.95
N VAL A 200 -20.96 -0.07 -0.07
CA VAL A 200 -21.80 1.12 -0.28
C VAL A 200 -23.28 0.76 -0.49
N TYR A 201 -23.60 -0.46 -0.95
CA TYR A 201 -24.97 -0.88 -1.27
C TYR A 201 -25.72 -1.57 -0.14
N GLU A 202 -25.10 -1.80 1.02
CA GLU A 202 -25.86 -2.21 2.21
C GLU A 202 -26.70 -1.02 2.69
N GLU A 203 -28.00 -1.00 2.36
CA GLU A 203 -28.98 0.06 2.68
C GLU A 203 -29.19 0.30 4.19
N ASP A 204 -28.61 -0.55 5.04
CA ASP A 204 -28.67 -0.40 6.47
C ASP A 204 -27.61 0.58 6.95
N SER A 205 -28.05 1.82 7.21
CA SER A 205 -27.33 2.82 8.01
C SER A 205 -26.89 2.21 9.36
N TYR A 206 -25.74 1.54 9.36
CA TYR A 206 -25.19 0.93 10.56
C TYR A 206 -24.71 2.03 11.52
N VAL A 207 -25.58 2.36 12.46
CA VAL A 207 -25.21 3.05 13.70
C VAL A 207 -24.41 2.06 14.53
N LYS A 208 -23.11 2.32 14.70
CA LYS A 208 -22.28 1.60 15.69
C LYS A 208 -22.87 1.88 17.07
N ARG A 209 -23.81 1.04 17.53
CA ARG A 209 -24.39 1.08 18.88
C ARG A 209 -23.40 0.59 19.95
N SER A 210 -22.24 0.06 19.56
CA SER A 210 -21.23 -0.44 20.48
C SER A 210 -20.34 0.67 21.03
N LYS A 211 -19.99 0.56 22.32
CA LYS A 211 -19.10 1.46 23.09
C LYS A 211 -17.62 1.45 22.62
N GLY A 212 -17.35 1.10 21.36
CA GLY A 212 -15.99 1.19 20.81
C GLY A 212 -15.60 2.64 20.54
N ARG A 213 -14.31 2.97 20.62
CA ARG A 213 -13.83 4.34 20.40
C ARG A 213 -14.04 4.72 18.94
N ILE A 214 -14.98 5.64 18.70
CA ILE A 214 -15.21 6.23 17.39
C ILE A 214 -14.02 7.16 17.08
N PRO A 215 -13.41 7.10 15.88
CA PRO A 215 -12.24 7.90 15.52
C PRO A 215 -12.64 9.35 15.17
N VAL A 216 -13.26 10.08 16.10
CA VAL A 216 -13.90 11.40 15.90
C VAL A 216 -13.02 12.38 15.10
N LYS A 217 -11.71 12.41 15.37
CA LYS A 217 -10.77 13.32 14.70
C LYS A 217 -10.51 13.00 13.23
N TRP A 218 -10.86 11.81 12.74
CA TRP A 218 -10.71 11.43 11.33
C TRP A 218 -12.03 11.50 10.57
N MET A 219 -13.16 11.55 11.26
CA MET A 219 -14.47 11.48 10.63
C MET A 219 -14.82 12.75 9.86
N ALA A 220 -15.50 12.55 8.74
CA ALA A 220 -16.12 13.62 7.97
C ALA A 220 -17.27 14.26 8.75
N ILE A 221 -17.59 15.52 8.43
CA ILE A 221 -18.62 16.29 9.13
C ILE A 221 -20.01 15.62 9.03
N GLU A 222 -20.36 15.06 7.86
CA GLU A 222 -21.60 14.31 7.65
C GLU A 222 -21.61 12.97 8.41
N SER A 223 -20.45 12.34 8.60
CA SER A 223 -20.34 11.11 9.39
C SER A 223 -20.51 11.39 10.89
N LEU A 224 -20.03 12.54 11.36
CA LEU A 224 -20.20 13.00 12.73
C LEU A 224 -21.66 13.38 13.03
N PHE A 225 -22.36 13.98 12.06
CA PHE A 225 -23.70 14.52 12.25
C PHE A 225 -24.81 13.52 11.90
N ASP A 226 -24.79 13.00 10.68
CA ASP A 226 -25.87 12.19 10.09
C ASP A 226 -25.54 10.70 10.07
N HIS A 227 -24.36 10.31 10.58
CA HIS A 227 -23.84 8.94 10.46
C HIS A 227 -23.76 8.44 9.01
N ILE A 228 -23.56 9.36 8.06
CA ILE A 228 -23.39 9.05 6.64
C ILE A 228 -21.93 8.66 6.38
N TYR A 229 -21.71 7.48 5.81
CA TYR A 229 -20.40 6.98 5.42
C TYR A 229 -20.40 6.67 3.92
N THR A 230 -19.48 7.31 3.20
CA THR A 230 -19.32 7.17 1.75
C THR A 230 -17.84 7.20 1.39
N THR A 231 -17.49 6.89 0.14
CA THR A 231 -16.14 7.15 -0.37
C THR A 231 -15.68 8.59 -0.14
N GLN A 232 -16.58 9.58 -0.22
CA GLN A 232 -16.23 10.98 0.03
C GLN A 232 -15.96 11.27 1.52
N SER A 233 -16.51 10.48 2.44
CA SER A 233 -16.13 10.54 3.86
C SER A 233 -14.75 9.92 4.10
N ASP A 234 -14.35 8.90 3.33
CA ASP A 234 -12.97 8.39 3.35
C ASP A 234 -11.99 9.40 2.75
N VAL A 235 -12.39 10.20 1.75
CA VAL A 235 -11.56 11.30 1.22
C VAL A 235 -11.26 12.33 2.32
N TRP A 236 -12.22 12.64 3.19
CA TRP A 236 -11.97 13.49 4.34
C TRP A 236 -10.93 12.88 5.29
N SER A 237 -11.12 11.61 5.64
CA SER A 237 -10.17 10.84 6.47
C SER A 237 -8.78 10.79 5.85
N PHE A 238 -8.69 10.67 4.51
CA PHE A 238 -7.45 10.74 3.76
C PHE A 238 -6.77 12.10 3.89
N GLY A 239 -7.52 13.21 3.87
CA GLY A 239 -6.98 14.54 4.17
C GLY A 239 -6.35 14.62 5.57
N VAL A 240 -6.98 14.00 6.58
CA VAL A 240 -6.40 13.90 7.94
C VAL A 240 -5.13 13.04 7.95
N LEU A 241 -5.13 11.93 7.19
CA LEU A 241 -3.96 11.07 7.01
C LEU A 241 -2.80 11.80 6.31
N LEU A 242 -3.06 12.64 5.30
CA LEU A 242 -2.04 13.50 4.70
C LEU A 242 -1.38 14.37 5.79
N TRP A 243 -2.20 14.99 6.65
CA TRP A 243 -1.72 15.81 7.76
C TRP A 243 -0.87 15.00 8.74
N GLU A 244 -1.29 13.77 9.09
CA GLU A 244 -0.48 12.85 9.90
C GLU A 244 0.87 12.55 9.24
N ILE A 245 0.90 12.32 7.92
CA ILE A 245 2.13 11.98 7.19
C ILE A 245 3.11 13.15 7.17
N VAL A 246 2.67 14.35 6.80
CA VAL A 246 3.57 15.52 6.72
C VAL A 246 4.05 16.02 8.09
N THR A 247 3.29 15.72 9.16
CA THR A 247 3.71 15.99 10.54
C THR A 247 4.49 14.83 11.16
N LEU A 248 4.89 13.83 10.36
CA LEU A 248 5.61 12.65 10.79
C LEU A 248 4.93 11.92 11.95
N GLY A 249 3.63 11.67 11.84
CA GLY A 249 2.80 10.99 12.83
C GLY A 249 2.30 11.89 13.96
N GLY A 250 2.02 13.16 13.65
CA GLY A 250 1.40 14.10 14.57
C GLY A 250 -0.01 13.64 14.99
N ASN A 251 -0.50 14.19 16.11
CA ASN A 251 -1.89 13.94 16.52
C ASN A 251 -2.79 15.01 15.89
N PRO A 252 -3.77 14.65 15.06
CA PRO A 252 -4.66 15.62 14.43
C PRO A 252 -5.37 16.50 15.46
N TYR A 253 -5.66 17.74 15.07
CA TYR A 253 -6.32 18.75 15.91
C TYR A 253 -5.62 18.88 17.28
N PRO A 254 -4.33 19.28 17.31
CA PRO A 254 -3.57 19.38 18.56
C PRO A 254 -4.25 20.34 19.53
N GLY A 255 -4.31 19.98 20.81
CA GLY A 255 -4.96 20.78 21.86
C GLY A 255 -6.50 20.80 21.83
N ILE A 256 -7.13 20.29 20.78
CA ILE A 256 -8.60 20.26 20.66
C ILE A 256 -9.13 18.90 21.14
N ALA A 257 -10.01 18.96 22.14
CA ALA A 257 -10.74 17.81 22.65
C ALA A 257 -11.81 17.34 21.62
N PRO A 258 -12.02 16.02 21.44
CA PRO A 258 -12.97 15.47 20.46
C PRO A 258 -14.39 16.06 20.56
N GLU A 259 -14.85 16.33 21.78
CA GLU A 259 -16.19 16.85 22.08
C GLU A 259 -16.39 18.28 21.54
N ARG A 260 -15.30 19.05 21.43
CA ARG A 260 -15.33 20.43 20.88
C ARG A 260 -15.17 20.47 19.37
N LEU A 261 -14.60 19.41 18.78
CA LEU A 261 -14.23 19.40 17.37
C LEU A 261 -15.44 19.60 16.45
N PHE A 262 -16.58 19.01 16.80
CA PHE A 262 -17.82 19.15 16.04
C PHE A 262 -18.21 20.62 15.81
N ASN A 263 -18.26 21.41 16.89
CA ASN A 263 -18.66 22.83 16.80
C ASN A 263 -17.67 23.65 15.98
N LEU A 264 -16.37 23.35 16.09
CA LEU A 264 -15.34 24.03 15.29
C LEU A 264 -15.46 23.69 13.80
N LEU A 265 -15.64 22.41 13.46
CA LEU A 265 -15.79 22.02 12.05
C LEU A 265 -17.02 22.68 11.40
N LYS A 266 -18.10 22.88 12.17
CA LYS A 266 -19.34 23.55 11.75
C LYS A 266 -19.15 25.05 11.49
N THR A 267 -18.25 25.73 12.20
CA THR A 267 -17.91 27.13 11.92
C THR A 267 -16.93 27.30 10.76
N GLY A 268 -16.51 26.20 10.12
CA GLY A 268 -15.59 26.20 8.99
C GLY A 268 -14.12 26.03 9.37
N TYR A 269 -13.81 25.84 10.66
CA TYR A 269 -12.43 25.62 11.11
C TYR A 269 -11.83 24.36 10.47
N ARG A 270 -10.55 24.43 10.08
CA ARG A 270 -9.73 23.31 9.61
C ARG A 270 -8.34 23.41 10.24
N MET A 271 -7.60 22.31 10.29
CA MET A 271 -6.23 22.32 10.82
C MET A 271 -5.35 23.26 9.99
N GLU A 272 -4.47 23.99 10.68
CA GLU A 272 -3.48 24.86 10.05
C GLU A 272 -2.46 24.06 9.24
N LYS A 273 -1.80 24.76 8.30
CA LYS A 273 -0.73 24.22 7.46
C LYS A 273 0.48 23.82 8.33
N PRO A 274 0.95 22.57 8.28
CA PRO A 274 2.17 22.16 8.96
C PRO A 274 3.43 22.86 8.41
N GLU A 275 4.43 23.10 9.27
CA GLU A 275 5.67 23.82 8.92
C GLU A 275 6.39 23.24 7.69
N ASN A 276 6.55 21.91 7.65
CA ASN A 276 7.25 21.22 6.57
C ASN A 276 6.34 20.84 5.38
N CYS A 277 5.15 21.44 5.26
CA CYS A 277 4.20 21.11 4.21
C CYS A 277 4.31 22.07 3.01
N THR A 278 4.25 21.56 1.79
CA THR A 278 4.14 22.41 0.60
C THR A 278 2.73 23.01 0.48
N GLU A 279 2.60 24.16 -0.19
CA GLU A 279 1.28 24.75 -0.47
C GLU A 279 0.40 23.80 -1.29
N GLU A 280 0.98 23.10 -2.28
CA GLU A 280 0.25 22.15 -3.12
C GLU A 280 -0.37 21.02 -2.28
N MET A 281 0.40 20.42 -1.38
CA MET A 281 -0.06 19.36 -0.48
C MET A 281 -1.12 19.87 0.51
N TYR A 282 -0.95 21.07 1.07
CA TYR A 282 -1.94 21.65 1.97
C TYR A 282 -3.25 22.01 1.26
N ASN A 283 -3.19 22.54 0.04
CA ASN A 283 -4.38 22.79 -0.78
C ASN A 283 -5.14 21.50 -1.12
N LEU A 284 -4.45 20.37 -1.27
CA LEU A 284 -5.08 19.06 -1.37
C LEU A 284 -5.81 18.66 -0.08
N MET A 285 -5.22 18.88 1.10
CA MET A 285 -5.89 18.66 2.38
C MET A 285 -7.17 19.49 2.51
N LEU A 286 -7.10 20.79 2.20
CA LEU A 286 -8.25 21.70 2.27
C LEU A 286 -9.39 21.29 1.33
N ARG A 287 -9.07 20.76 0.14
CA ARG A 287 -10.07 20.21 -0.79
C ARG A 287 -10.68 18.91 -0.26
N CYS A 288 -9.90 18.05 0.38
CA CYS A 288 -10.42 16.86 1.05
C CYS A 288 -11.38 17.22 2.21
N TRP A 289 -11.20 18.37 2.84
CA TRP A 289 -12.05 18.83 3.96
C TRP A 289 -13.14 19.83 3.58
N LYS A 290 -13.56 19.89 2.30
CA LYS A 290 -14.74 20.67 1.92
C LYS A 290 -15.99 20.15 2.65
N GLN A 291 -16.83 21.07 3.11
CA GLN A 291 -18.05 20.74 3.85
C GLN A 291 -18.99 19.88 2.99
N GLU A 292 -19.29 20.34 1.78
CA GLU A 292 -20.06 19.57 0.80
C GLU A 292 -19.22 18.41 0.26
N SER A 293 -19.68 17.18 0.46
CA SER A 293 -18.96 15.95 0.13
C SER A 293 -18.71 15.79 -1.37
N ASN A 294 -19.63 16.25 -2.22
CA ASN A 294 -19.50 16.25 -3.68
C ASN A 294 -18.47 17.25 -4.23
N LYS A 295 -18.04 18.24 -3.43
CA LYS A 295 -16.97 19.18 -3.81
C LYS A 295 -15.56 18.67 -3.47
N ARG A 296 -15.46 17.52 -2.78
CA ARG A 296 -14.18 16.87 -2.48
C ARG A 296 -13.70 16.11 -3.73
N PRO A 297 -12.39 16.03 -3.98
CA PRO A 297 -11.85 15.26 -5.10
C PRO A 297 -12.12 13.77 -4.90
N ILE A 298 -12.19 13.00 -5.98
CA ILE A 298 -12.21 11.54 -5.90
C ILE A 298 -10.78 10.98 -5.88
N PHE A 299 -10.59 9.76 -5.36
CA PHE A 299 -9.26 9.15 -5.22
C PHE A 299 -8.47 9.02 -6.55
N VAL A 300 -9.17 8.91 -7.68
CA VAL A 300 -8.55 8.93 -9.02
C VAL A 300 -7.82 10.26 -9.26
N ASP A 301 -8.47 11.38 -8.96
CA ASP A 301 -7.91 12.72 -9.17
C ASP A 301 -6.81 13.02 -8.17
N ILE A 302 -7.00 12.61 -6.91
CA ILE A 302 -5.97 12.70 -5.85
C ILE A 302 -4.69 11.97 -6.30
N SER A 303 -4.82 10.74 -6.82
CA SER A 303 -3.66 9.94 -7.23
C SER A 303 -2.90 10.59 -8.39
N LYS A 304 -3.61 11.12 -9.39
CA LYS A 304 -3.01 11.86 -10.52
C LYS A 304 -2.29 13.12 -10.05
N GLU A 305 -2.85 13.81 -9.07
CA GLU A 305 -2.25 15.03 -8.54
C GLU A 305 -0.98 14.74 -7.75
N LEU A 306 -0.99 13.72 -6.89
CA LEU A 306 0.18 13.27 -6.14
C LEU A 306 1.30 12.78 -7.07
N GLU A 307 0.94 12.10 -8.17
CA GLU A 307 1.90 11.70 -9.20
C GLU A 307 2.60 12.91 -9.84
N LYS A 308 1.85 14.00 -10.14
CA LYS A 308 2.44 15.25 -10.62
C LYS A 308 3.39 15.88 -9.59
N MET A 309 3.03 15.86 -8.31
CA MET A 309 3.90 16.36 -7.24
C MET A 309 5.21 15.55 -7.13
N MET A 310 5.15 14.24 -7.36
CA MET A 310 6.34 13.38 -7.38
C MET A 310 7.29 13.72 -8.52
N VAL A 311 6.77 13.95 -9.73
CA VAL A 311 7.58 14.30 -10.91
C VAL A 311 8.29 15.64 -10.71
N LYS A 312 7.56 16.68 -10.31
CA LYS A 312 8.14 18.00 -10.04
C LYS A 312 9.26 17.95 -8.99
N ASN A 313 9.10 17.13 -7.95
CA ASN A 313 10.11 17.00 -6.91
C ASN A 313 11.39 16.31 -7.41
N ARG A 314 11.30 15.43 -8.42
CA ARG A 314 12.48 14.85 -9.09
C ARG A 314 13.18 15.91 -9.94
N ASP A 315 12.44 16.66 -10.75
CA ASP A 315 13.01 17.70 -11.61
C ASP A 315 13.76 18.77 -10.80
N TYR A 316 13.24 19.15 -9.61
CA TYR A 316 13.92 20.09 -8.72
C TYR A 316 15.22 19.53 -8.13
N LEU A 317 15.23 18.26 -7.72
CA LEU A 317 16.43 17.61 -7.21
C LEU A 317 17.50 17.46 -8.31
N ASP A 318 17.09 17.13 -9.53
CA ASP A 318 18.00 17.00 -10.67
C ASP A 318 18.60 18.37 -11.05
N LEU A 319 17.79 19.44 -11.03
CA LEU A 319 18.27 20.81 -11.28
C LEU A 319 19.22 21.31 -10.18
N ALA A 320 18.90 21.06 -8.91
CA ALA A 320 19.75 21.42 -7.77
C ALA A 320 21.07 20.62 -7.73
N ALA A 321 21.04 19.35 -8.17
CA ALA A 321 22.24 18.54 -8.33
C ALA A 321 23.10 18.99 -9.53
N SER A 322 22.51 19.72 -10.48
CA SER A 322 23.18 20.20 -11.70
C SER A 322 23.81 21.58 -11.57
N THR A 323 23.66 22.29 -10.44
CA THR A 323 24.36 23.56 -10.19
C THR A 323 25.73 23.30 -9.55
N PRO A 324 26.87 23.55 -10.23
CA PRO A 324 28.18 23.46 -9.61
C PRO A 324 28.39 24.70 -8.72
N ALA A 325 28.32 24.53 -7.41
CA ALA A 325 28.55 25.60 -6.43
C ALA A 325 30.03 26.03 -6.32
N ASP A 326 30.95 25.41 -7.08
CA ASP A 326 32.40 25.70 -7.03
C ASP A 326 32.93 26.53 -8.22
N ALA A 327 32.08 27.04 -9.11
CA ALA A 327 32.53 27.72 -10.33
C ALA A 327 32.92 29.21 -10.18
N LEU A 328 33.13 29.73 -8.97
CA LEU A 328 33.54 31.13 -8.75
C LEU A 328 34.85 31.26 -7.97
N LEU A 329 35.93 30.68 -8.49
CA LEU A 329 37.30 31.12 -8.22
C LEU A 329 38.13 31.02 -9.52
N TYR A 330 38.86 32.10 -9.83
CA TYR A 330 39.93 32.34 -10.84
C TYR A 330 40.58 31.07 -11.44
N ASP A 331 41.02 31.00 -12.71
CA ASP A 331 41.86 31.97 -13.44
C ASP A 331 41.93 31.63 -14.95
N ASP A 332 42.41 32.61 -15.69
CA ASP A 332 42.83 32.68 -17.09
C ASP A 332 43.82 31.58 -17.51
N ALA A 333 43.55 30.88 -18.63
CA ALA A 333 44.53 30.41 -19.63
C ALA A 333 43.94 29.36 -20.59
N LEU A 334 43.98 29.72 -21.88
CA LEU A 334 44.35 28.89 -23.05
C LEU A 334 43.51 27.64 -23.41
N SER A 335 43.05 27.69 -24.66
CA SER A 335 42.55 26.60 -25.50
C SER A 335 43.38 25.32 -25.49
N GLU A 336 42.72 24.16 -25.45
CA GLU A 336 43.12 22.89 -26.11
C GLU A 336 41.92 21.91 -26.04
N GLU A 337 41.19 21.76 -27.14
CA GLU A 337 41.12 20.55 -28.00
C GLU A 337 40.46 19.30 -27.38
N ASP A 338 39.27 18.99 -27.90
CA ASP A 338 38.47 17.77 -27.66
C ASP A 338 39.24 16.49 -28.06
N THR A 339 39.66 15.67 -27.09
CA THR A 339 40.10 14.29 -27.36
C THR A 339 38.92 13.32 -27.45
N PRO A 340 38.76 12.52 -28.54
CA PRO A 340 37.68 11.55 -28.67
C PRO A 340 37.89 10.31 -27.79
N LEU A 341 36.80 9.77 -27.23
CA LEU A 341 36.79 8.49 -26.52
C LEU A 341 36.95 7.33 -27.53
N VAL A 342 38.02 6.57 -27.36
CA VAL A 342 38.41 5.38 -28.14
C VAL A 342 38.33 4.15 -27.24
N ASP A 343 38.00 3.00 -27.82
CA ASP A 343 38.02 1.72 -27.09
C ASP A 343 39.46 1.17 -26.93
N SER A 344 39.60 0.01 -26.29
CA SER A 344 40.90 -0.64 -26.05
C SER A 344 41.65 -1.07 -27.33
N ASN A 345 41.05 -0.93 -28.50
CA ASN A 345 41.64 -1.19 -29.82
C ASN A 345 41.76 0.09 -30.67
N ASN A 346 41.59 1.27 -30.07
CA ASN A 346 41.72 2.59 -30.71
C ASN A 346 40.69 2.90 -31.82
N ALA A 347 39.49 2.32 -31.75
CA ALA A 347 38.38 2.64 -32.66
C ALA A 347 37.45 3.74 -32.06
N PRO A 348 37.00 4.76 -32.83
CA PRO A 348 36.16 5.83 -32.30
C PRO A 348 34.78 5.33 -31.89
N LEU A 349 34.34 5.64 -30.67
CA LEU A 349 33.01 5.26 -30.18
C LEU A 349 31.93 6.29 -30.64
N PRO A 350 30.76 5.85 -31.13
CA PRO A 350 29.66 6.76 -31.46
C PRO A 350 29.06 7.41 -30.21
N ARG A 351 28.80 8.72 -30.28
CA ARG A 351 28.38 9.59 -29.15
C ARG A 351 26.96 9.35 -28.59
N THR A 352 26.27 8.29 -28.98
CA THR A 352 24.91 8.00 -28.50
C THR A 352 24.74 6.51 -28.17
N ILE A 353 24.53 6.21 -26.89
CA ILE A 353 24.14 4.87 -26.43
C ILE A 353 22.61 4.78 -26.58
N PRO A 354 22.05 3.76 -27.26
CA PRO A 354 20.61 3.58 -27.34
C PRO A 354 20.01 3.35 -25.94
N SER A 355 18.83 3.93 -25.71
CA SER A 355 18.05 3.90 -24.46
C SER A 355 17.79 2.51 -23.87
N THR A 356 18.03 1.45 -24.63
CA THR A 356 17.80 0.05 -24.24
C THR A 356 18.92 -0.57 -23.37
N TRP A 357 20.04 0.12 -23.17
CA TRP A 357 21.11 -0.37 -22.28
C TRP A 357 20.79 -0.18 -20.79
N ILE A 358 20.10 0.91 -20.43
CA ILE A 358 19.69 1.21 -19.06
C ILE A 358 18.50 0.32 -18.63
N GLU A 359 17.56 0.05 -19.54
CA GLU A 359 16.38 -0.77 -19.25
C GLU A 359 16.74 -2.23 -18.93
N ASN A 360 17.76 -2.80 -19.57
CA ASN A 360 18.14 -4.20 -19.35
C ASN A 360 18.87 -4.46 -18.00
N LYS A 361 19.42 -3.43 -17.36
CA LYS A 361 20.12 -3.56 -16.06
C LYS A 361 19.19 -3.32 -14.86
N LEU A 362 18.10 -2.58 -15.05
CA LEU A 362 17.13 -2.25 -13.99
C LEU A 362 16.11 -3.36 -13.72
N TYR A 363 15.87 -4.28 -14.67
CA TYR A 363 14.83 -5.32 -14.55
C TYR A 363 15.33 -6.75 -14.32
N GLY A 364 16.64 -6.98 -14.17
CA GLY A 364 17.18 -8.26 -13.68
C GLY A 364 16.71 -9.51 -14.44
N MET A 365 16.47 -9.40 -15.75
CA MET A 365 16.06 -10.54 -16.58
C MET A 365 17.29 -11.24 -17.16
N SER A 366 17.56 -12.46 -16.70
CA SER A 366 18.42 -13.41 -17.42
C SER A 366 17.63 -13.99 -18.59
N TYR A 367 17.98 -13.62 -19.82
CA TYR A 367 17.40 -14.24 -21.03
C TYR A 367 18.03 -15.61 -21.32
N PRO A 368 17.27 -16.58 -21.83
CA PRO A 368 17.81 -17.88 -22.24
C PRO A 368 18.44 -17.80 -23.64
N ASN A 369 19.63 -18.40 -23.75
CA ASN A 369 20.42 -18.73 -24.94
C ASN A 369 19.72 -18.73 -26.31
N TRP A 370 20.35 -18.08 -27.30
CA TRP A 370 20.90 -18.85 -28.43
C TRP A 370 22.10 -18.14 -29.11
N PRO A 371 23.18 -18.87 -29.45
CA PRO A 371 24.27 -18.39 -30.29
C PRO A 371 24.07 -18.82 -31.75
N GLU A 372 24.13 -17.88 -32.70
CA GLU A 372 24.30 -18.22 -34.11
C GLU A 372 25.69 -17.76 -34.61
N LYS A 373 26.61 -18.72 -34.51
CA LYS A 373 27.82 -18.95 -35.33
C LYS A 373 28.82 -17.80 -35.57
N SER A 374 29.96 -18.05 -34.93
CA SER A 374 31.34 -17.60 -35.16
C SER A 374 31.80 -17.52 -36.63
N PRO A 375 32.68 -16.56 -37.00
CA PRO A 375 33.25 -16.46 -38.33
C PRO A 375 34.60 -17.20 -38.44
N VAL A 376 34.63 -18.55 -38.46
CA VAL A 376 35.76 -19.31 -39.06
C VAL A 376 35.28 -20.66 -39.60
N LEU A 377 35.58 -20.91 -40.88
CA LEU A 377 35.22 -22.09 -41.70
C LEU A 377 35.93 -23.38 -41.27
N LEU A 378 35.24 -24.53 -41.41
CA LEU A 378 35.86 -25.82 -41.73
C LEU A 378 34.86 -26.75 -42.45
N ASN A 379 35.40 -27.52 -43.39
CA ASN A 379 34.75 -28.21 -44.50
C ASN A 379 34.31 -29.66 -44.18
N ARG A 380 33.34 -30.14 -44.98
CA ARG A 380 33.15 -31.50 -45.54
C ARG A 380 32.42 -32.63 -44.76
N LEU A 381 31.32 -33.05 -45.42
CA LEU A 381 30.93 -34.39 -45.92
C LEU A 381 30.26 -35.46 -45.03
N ASP A 382 29.09 -35.86 -45.55
CA ASP A 382 28.51 -37.20 -45.73
C ASP A 382 27.81 -38.00 -44.60
N ALA A 383 26.48 -38.12 -44.82
CA ALA A 383 25.68 -39.34 -44.94
C ALA A 383 25.40 -40.23 -43.69
N THR A 384 24.13 -40.30 -43.27
CA THR A 384 23.17 -41.40 -43.58
C THR A 384 21.91 -41.33 -42.68
N ASN A 385 20.78 -41.71 -43.29
CA ASN A 385 19.37 -41.75 -42.85
C ASN A 385 19.04 -43.00 -41.97
N PRO A 386 17.77 -43.31 -41.58
CA PRO A 386 16.66 -42.53 -40.98
C PRO A 386 15.91 -43.31 -39.84
N VAL A 387 14.78 -42.79 -39.32
CA VAL A 387 13.44 -43.47 -39.18
C VAL A 387 12.53 -42.86 -38.06
N PHE A 388 11.39 -42.29 -38.51
CA PHE A 388 9.98 -42.22 -37.97
C PHE A 388 9.67 -41.59 -36.58
N THR A 389 8.58 -40.82 -36.32
CA THR A 389 7.31 -40.58 -37.04
C THR A 389 6.67 -39.22 -36.64
N ARG A 390 5.83 -38.68 -37.54
CA ARG A 390 5.09 -37.41 -37.50
C ARG A 390 3.78 -37.49 -36.71
N TYR A 391 3.26 -36.35 -36.24
CA TYR A 391 1.95 -35.82 -36.63
C TYR A 391 1.93 -34.27 -36.56
N ALA A 392 1.34 -33.68 -37.61
CA ALA A 392 1.03 -32.29 -37.95
C ALA A 392 -0.15 -31.73 -37.12
N ASN A 393 -0.60 -30.47 -37.18
CA ASN A 393 -0.13 -29.11 -37.51
C ASN A 393 -1.43 -28.24 -37.43
N ASP A 394 -1.29 -26.92 -37.56
CA ASP A 394 -2.31 -25.89 -37.90
C ASP A 394 -3.09 -25.26 -36.71
N SER A 395 -2.96 -23.96 -36.37
CA SER A 395 -3.10 -22.66 -37.11
C SER A 395 -4.51 -22.05 -36.84
N VAL A 396 -4.66 -21.05 -35.95
CA VAL A 396 -4.63 -19.57 -36.14
C VAL A 396 -6.02 -18.93 -36.31
N TYR A 397 -6.34 -18.05 -35.35
CA TYR A 397 -7.18 -16.83 -35.37
C TYR A 397 -8.69 -16.83 -35.72
N ALA A 398 -9.39 -16.16 -34.79
CA ALA A 398 -10.38 -15.09 -34.98
C ALA A 398 -11.88 -15.40 -34.80
N ASN A 399 -12.52 -14.41 -34.15
CA ASN A 399 -13.91 -13.97 -34.28
C ASN A 399 -14.96 -14.65 -33.39
N TRP A 400 -15.43 -13.94 -32.33
CA TRP A 400 -16.78 -13.32 -32.28
C TRP A 400 -16.99 -12.46 -31.01
N MET A 401 -17.28 -11.18 -31.23
CA MET A 401 -18.05 -10.33 -30.31
C MET A 401 -19.53 -10.69 -30.44
N ALA A 402 -20.24 -10.90 -29.33
CA ALA A 402 -21.69 -10.72 -29.24
C ALA A 402 -22.12 -10.53 -27.77
N LEU A 403 -22.81 -9.41 -27.51
CA LEU A 403 -23.51 -9.06 -26.28
C LEU A 403 -24.71 -10.00 -26.02
N PRO A 404 -25.13 -10.20 -24.75
CA PRO A 404 -26.50 -10.60 -24.44
C PRO A 404 -27.32 -9.43 -23.85
N SER A 405 -28.48 -9.18 -24.44
CA SER A 405 -29.59 -8.37 -23.91
C SER A 405 -30.56 -9.27 -23.11
N PRO A 406 -31.35 -8.75 -22.16
CA PRO A 406 -31.84 -9.50 -21.00
C PRO A 406 -33.17 -10.24 -21.24
N ALA A 407 -33.32 -11.39 -20.60
CA ALA A 407 -34.56 -12.17 -20.58
C ALA A 407 -35.49 -11.68 -19.44
N LYS A 408 -36.74 -11.44 -19.83
CA LYS A 408 -37.91 -11.12 -19.00
C LYS A 408 -38.20 -12.24 -18.00
N ILE A 409 -38.46 -11.89 -16.75
CA ILE A 409 -39.20 -12.75 -15.80
C ILE A 409 -40.54 -12.07 -15.54
N VAL A 410 -41.59 -12.86 -15.72
CA VAL A 410 -43.00 -12.50 -15.65
C VAL A 410 -43.51 -12.71 -14.22
N ASP A 411 -44.30 -11.75 -13.76
CA ASP A 411 -45.08 -11.79 -12.53
C ASP A 411 -46.05 -12.98 -12.49
N LYS A 412 -46.15 -13.59 -11.31
CA LYS A 412 -47.35 -14.31 -10.86
C LYS A 412 -47.68 -13.89 -9.44
N LEU A 413 -48.64 -12.99 -9.31
CA LEU A 413 -49.56 -12.96 -8.17
C LEU A 413 -50.47 -14.18 -8.26
N ASP A 414 -50.72 -14.82 -7.12
CA ASP A 414 -52.08 -15.18 -6.70
C ASP A 414 -52.11 -15.58 -5.22
N SER A 415 -53.08 -14.97 -4.52
CA SER A 415 -53.75 -15.35 -3.26
C SER A 415 -53.01 -15.26 -1.93
#